data_AF-A0A973AU71-F1
#
_entry.id   AF-A0A973AU71-F1
#
_cell.length_a   1.000
_cell.length_b   1.000
_cell.length_c   1.000
_cell.angle_alpha   90.00
_cell.angle_beta   90.00
_cell.angle_gamma   90.00
#
_symmetry.space_group_name_H-M   'P 1'
#
loop_
_entity.id
_entity.type
_entity.pdbx_description
1 polymer ?
#
loop_
_entity_poly.entity_id
_entity_poly.type
_entity_poly.pdbx_seq_one_letter_code
_entity_poly.pdbx_strand_id
1 'polypeptide(L)'
;MLQPDFHAQIKDWPKDPGVYLMRDDSQRILYVGKAKNLKNRIRSYFQKAETLSKKTRVLVKRIASIEFQVTQTELEALLLECNLIKKYRPRYNIRLKDDKSYPYVVLDFSHPFPLFRTTRKISNEPHLRYFGPFSGGVHEIGRFLLKTFQIRDCSDSKFKNRTRPCLNYEIGICTAPCVDYV
;
A
#
# COMPACT_ATOMS: atom_id res chain seq x y z
N MET A 1 17.23 -26.94 19.40
CA MET A 1 17.88 -26.33 18.22
C MET A 1 18.46 -24.99 18.64
N LEU A 2 19.76 -24.79 18.44
CA LEU A 2 20.43 -23.51 18.66
C LEU A 2 19.79 -22.47 17.73
N GLN A 3 19.30 -21.35 18.28
CA GLN A 3 18.88 -20.24 17.42
C GLN A 3 20.12 -19.71 16.69
N PRO A 4 20.03 -19.43 15.38
CA PRO A 4 21.13 -18.80 14.66
C PRO A 4 21.52 -17.50 15.37
N ASP A 5 22.81 -17.31 15.62
CA ASP A 5 23.29 -16.01 16.09
C ASP A 5 23.29 -15.02 14.93
N PHE A 6 22.13 -14.38 14.75
CA PHE A 6 21.95 -13.36 13.72
C PHE A 6 22.81 -12.12 13.99
N HIS A 7 23.35 -11.91 15.19
CA HIS A 7 24.12 -10.70 15.49
C HIS A 7 25.39 -10.58 14.66
N ALA A 8 26.07 -11.69 14.38
CA ALA A 8 27.26 -11.72 13.53
C ALA A 8 26.92 -11.36 12.07
N GLN A 9 25.75 -11.79 11.58
CA GLN A 9 25.32 -11.60 10.19
C GLN A 9 24.74 -10.20 9.90
N ILE A 10 24.35 -9.45 10.94
CA ILE A 10 23.77 -8.09 10.79
C ILE A 10 24.71 -7.16 10.00
N LYS A 11 26.03 -7.34 10.10
CA LYS A 11 27.00 -6.44 9.45
C LYS A 11 26.84 -6.44 7.92
N ASP A 12 26.52 -7.58 7.34
CA ASP A 12 26.51 -7.80 5.88
C ASP A 12 25.12 -7.60 5.26
N TRP A 13 24.12 -7.23 6.06
CA TRP A 13 22.77 -7.04 5.54
C TRP A 13 22.64 -5.75 4.69
N PRO A 14 21.83 -5.79 3.62
CA PRO A 14 21.65 -4.65 2.73
C PRO A 14 21.14 -3.40 3.47
N LYS A 15 21.62 -2.22 3.06
CA LYS A 15 21.12 -0.93 3.57
C LYS A 15 20.05 -0.32 2.67
N ASP A 16 19.79 -0.94 1.54
CA ASP A 16 18.87 -0.51 0.50
C ASP A 16 17.39 -0.80 0.86
N PRO A 17 16.43 -0.17 0.15
CA PRO A 17 15.05 -0.54 0.25
C PRO A 17 14.82 -1.96 -0.29
N GLY A 18 13.79 -2.62 0.24
CA GLY A 18 13.42 -3.95 -0.24
C GLY A 18 12.49 -4.68 0.71
N VAL A 19 12.37 -5.98 0.49
CA VAL A 19 11.51 -6.89 1.24
C VAL A 19 12.36 -7.95 1.95
N TYR A 20 11.95 -8.33 3.15
CA TYR A 20 12.53 -9.43 3.91
C TYR A 20 11.49 -10.51 4.20
N LEU A 21 11.93 -11.76 4.16
CA LEU A 21 11.12 -12.93 4.47
C LEU A 21 11.74 -13.67 5.65
N MET A 22 10.93 -13.91 6.68
CA MET A 22 11.34 -14.68 7.86
C MET A 22 10.74 -16.08 7.77
N ARG A 23 11.57 -17.11 7.92
CA ARG A 23 11.16 -18.52 7.81
C ARG A 23 11.39 -19.28 9.12
N ASP A 24 10.60 -20.32 9.34
CA ASP A 24 10.85 -21.32 10.39
C ASP A 24 11.87 -22.38 9.95
N ASP A 25 12.17 -23.30 10.86
CA ASP A 25 13.05 -24.46 10.65
C ASP A 25 12.60 -25.35 9.47
N SER A 26 11.30 -25.36 9.20
CA SER A 26 10.64 -26.09 8.13
C SER A 26 10.58 -25.31 6.82
N GLN A 27 11.34 -24.22 6.70
CA GLN A 27 11.40 -23.31 5.54
C GLN A 27 10.08 -22.60 5.20
N ARG A 28 9.08 -22.63 6.09
CA ARG A 28 7.78 -21.96 5.88
C ARG A 28 7.91 -20.48 6.19
N ILE A 29 7.33 -19.65 5.33
CA ILE A 29 7.35 -18.19 5.51
C ILE A 29 6.41 -17.82 6.66
N LEU A 30 6.99 -17.33 7.75
CA LEU A 30 6.29 -16.86 8.94
C LEU A 30 5.80 -15.42 8.78
N TYR A 31 6.64 -14.58 8.18
CA TYR A 31 6.40 -13.15 8.05
C TYR A 31 7.10 -12.58 6.81
N VAL A 32 6.45 -11.62 6.15
CA VAL A 32 7.01 -10.80 5.08
C VAL A 32 6.87 -9.34 5.49
N GLY A 33 7.93 -8.55 5.31
CA GLY A 33 7.87 -7.10 5.57
C GLY A 33 8.76 -6.32 4.62
N LYS A 34 8.44 -5.05 4.40
CA LYS A 34 9.31 -4.10 3.68
C LYS A 34 10.15 -3.22 4.60
N ALA A 35 11.22 -2.65 4.04
CA ALA A 35 12.01 -1.62 4.70
C ALA A 35 12.52 -0.59 3.68
N LYS A 36 12.74 0.64 4.15
CA LYS A 36 13.58 1.63 3.44
C LYS A 36 15.07 1.30 3.57
N ASN A 37 15.43 0.65 4.68
CA ASN A 37 16.76 0.17 5.00
C ASN A 37 16.63 -1.18 5.70
N LEU A 38 16.95 -2.26 4.98
CA LEU A 38 16.75 -3.63 5.45
C LEU A 38 17.56 -3.91 6.73
N LYS A 39 18.82 -3.52 6.78
CA LYS A 39 19.71 -3.71 7.94
C LYS A 39 19.14 -3.10 9.23
N ASN A 40 18.75 -1.82 9.18
CA ASN A 40 18.17 -1.13 10.34
C ASN A 40 16.85 -1.78 10.77
N ARG A 41 16.03 -2.17 9.79
CA ARG A 41 14.74 -2.80 10.06
C ARG A 41 14.90 -4.14 10.75
N ILE A 42 15.75 -5.03 10.26
CA ILE A 42 15.92 -6.34 10.89
C ILE A 42 16.61 -6.23 12.25
N ARG A 43 17.61 -5.34 12.40
CA ARG A 43 18.25 -5.08 13.69
C ARG A 43 17.25 -4.74 14.80
N SER A 44 16.14 -4.08 14.47
CA SER A 44 15.06 -3.76 15.43
C SER A 44 14.37 -4.99 16.02
N TYR A 45 14.36 -6.15 15.33
CA TYR A 45 13.77 -7.38 15.84
C TYR A 45 14.66 -8.09 16.86
N PHE A 46 15.96 -7.80 16.86
CA PHE A 46 16.97 -8.42 17.72
C PHE A 46 17.48 -7.47 18.81
N GLN A 47 16.70 -6.44 19.15
CA GLN A 47 16.93 -5.64 20.34
C GLN A 47 16.54 -6.43 21.61
N LYS A 48 16.85 -5.87 22.78
CA LYS A 48 16.51 -6.49 24.09
C LYS A 48 15.04 -6.89 24.13
N ALA A 49 14.75 -8.09 24.63
CA ALA A 49 13.39 -8.65 24.59
C ALA A 49 12.33 -7.77 25.29
N GLU A 50 12.73 -6.98 26.29
CA GLU A 50 11.90 -6.04 27.03
C GLU A 50 11.36 -4.90 26.17
N THR A 51 12.08 -4.49 25.12
CA THR A 51 11.66 -3.42 24.21
C THR A 51 10.75 -3.92 23.09
N LEU A 52 10.61 -5.24 22.95
CA LEU A 52 9.84 -5.88 21.88
C LEU A 52 8.40 -6.19 22.32
N SER A 53 7.45 -5.98 21.41
CA SER A 53 6.06 -6.39 21.64
C SER A 53 5.96 -7.91 21.86
N LYS A 54 4.96 -8.36 22.63
CA LYS A 54 4.69 -9.80 22.85
C LYS A 54 4.62 -10.59 21.53
N LYS A 55 3.97 -10.04 20.50
CA LYS A 55 3.85 -10.65 19.17
C LYS A 55 5.21 -10.79 18.49
N THR A 56 6.04 -9.73 18.53
CA THR A 56 7.38 -9.72 17.96
C THR A 56 8.28 -10.76 18.62
N ARG A 57 8.25 -10.86 19.95
CA ARG A 57 9.02 -11.85 20.71
C ARG A 57 8.68 -13.29 20.29
N VAL A 58 7.40 -13.59 20.11
CA VAL A 58 6.96 -14.93 19.67
C VAL A 58 7.42 -15.23 18.25
N LEU A 59 7.35 -14.24 17.35
CA LEU A 59 7.86 -14.38 15.98
C LEU A 59 9.37 -14.69 15.99
N VAL A 60 10.17 -13.84 16.65
CA VAL A 60 11.64 -13.96 16.67
C VAL A 60 12.12 -15.31 17.20
N LYS A 61 11.42 -15.87 18.19
CA LYS A 61 11.73 -17.21 18.73
C LYS A 61 11.59 -18.35 17.71
N ARG A 62 10.82 -18.15 16.63
CA ARG A 62 10.55 -19.17 15.61
C ARG A 62 11.35 -18.96 14.32
N ILE A 63 12.11 -17.88 14.20
CA ILE A 63 12.89 -17.60 12.99
C ILE A 63 14.09 -18.54 12.96
N ALA A 64 14.24 -19.28 11.87
CA ALA A 64 15.41 -20.07 11.55
C ALA A 64 16.25 -19.45 10.42
N SER A 65 15.63 -18.67 9.53
CA SER A 65 16.36 -17.95 8.47
C SER A 65 15.65 -16.68 8.03
N ILE A 66 16.43 -15.75 7.47
CA ILE A 66 15.95 -14.48 6.91
C ILE A 66 16.50 -14.33 5.49
N GLU A 67 15.62 -14.04 4.56
CA GLU A 67 15.93 -13.82 3.14
C GLU A 67 15.62 -12.36 2.78
N PHE A 68 16.41 -11.79 1.86
CA PHE A 68 16.27 -10.41 1.41
C PHE A 68 16.08 -10.33 -0.09
N GLN A 69 15.16 -9.46 -0.52
CA GLN A 69 15.01 -9.07 -1.91
C GLN A 69 15.10 -7.55 -1.99
N VAL A 70 16.25 -7.05 -2.45
CA VAL A 70 16.54 -5.62 -2.61
C VAL A 70 15.77 -5.07 -3.81
N THR A 71 15.24 -3.85 -3.67
CA THR A 71 14.55 -3.12 -4.74
C THR A 71 15.22 -1.77 -4.96
N GLN A 72 14.95 -1.12 -6.10
CA GLN A 72 15.56 0.19 -6.40
C GLN A 72 14.82 1.31 -5.67
N THR A 73 13.51 1.16 -5.49
CA THR A 73 12.65 2.18 -4.87
C THR A 73 11.83 1.63 -3.70
N GLU A 74 11.38 2.53 -2.82
CA GLU A 74 10.43 2.18 -1.75
C GLU A 74 9.07 1.73 -2.27
N LEU A 75 8.68 2.22 -3.45
CA LEU A 75 7.43 1.87 -4.11
C LEU A 75 7.48 0.43 -4.64
N GLU A 76 8.59 0.04 -5.25
CA GLU A 76 8.83 -1.37 -5.63
C GLU A 76 8.82 -2.30 -4.42
N ALA A 77 9.49 -1.92 -3.32
CA ALA A 77 9.45 -2.69 -2.08
C ALA A 77 8.01 -2.87 -1.55
N LEU A 78 7.20 -1.81 -1.63
CA LEU A 78 5.79 -1.84 -1.25
C LEU A 78 4.98 -2.80 -2.12
N LEU A 79 5.14 -2.71 -3.45
CA LEU A 79 4.44 -3.58 -4.40
C LEU A 79 4.83 -5.04 -4.21
N LEU A 80 6.12 -5.31 -4.09
CA LEU A 80 6.67 -6.64 -3.90
C LEU A 80 6.20 -7.26 -2.57
N GLU A 81 6.25 -6.52 -1.47
CA GLU A 81 5.73 -6.97 -0.17
C GLU A 81 4.26 -7.38 -0.29
N CYS A 82 3.46 -6.53 -0.93
CA CYS A 82 2.04 -6.78 -1.14
C CYS A 82 1.81 -8.10 -1.90
N ASN A 83 2.55 -8.31 -2.98
CA ASN A 83 2.45 -9.51 -3.80
C ASN A 83 2.88 -10.77 -3.03
N LEU A 84 3.96 -10.69 -2.25
CA LEU A 84 4.48 -11.82 -1.46
C LEU A 84 3.53 -12.17 -0.30
N ILE A 85 2.93 -11.19 0.38
CA ILE A 85 1.92 -11.46 1.43
C ILE A 85 0.69 -12.14 0.83
N LYS A 86 0.21 -11.68 -0.33
CA LYS A 86 -0.93 -12.31 -1.01
C LYS A 86 -0.62 -13.73 -1.47
N LYS A 87 0.58 -13.96 -2.01
CA LYS A 87 1.04 -15.27 -2.50
C LYS A 87 1.20 -16.29 -1.37
N TYR A 88 1.84 -15.91 -0.27
CA TYR A 88 2.22 -16.86 0.79
C TYR A 88 1.32 -16.84 2.02
N ARG A 89 0.47 -15.81 2.17
CA ARG A 89 -0.40 -15.57 3.34
C ARG A 89 0.26 -15.91 4.70
N PRO A 90 1.44 -15.33 5.01
CA PRO A 90 2.27 -15.79 6.13
C PRO A 90 1.55 -15.67 7.48
N ARG A 91 1.74 -16.64 8.38
CA ARG A 91 0.98 -16.72 9.65
C ARG A 91 0.97 -15.43 10.47
N TYR A 92 2.08 -14.68 10.52
CA TYR A 92 2.22 -13.49 11.38
C TYR A 92 1.88 -12.16 10.70
N ASN A 93 1.66 -12.12 9.38
CA ASN A 93 1.14 -10.90 8.72
C ASN A 93 -0.33 -10.73 9.10
N ILE A 94 -0.75 -9.59 9.65
CA ILE A 94 -2.17 -9.33 9.98
C ILE A 94 -2.85 -8.54 8.87
N ARG A 95 -2.14 -7.55 8.33
CA ARG A 95 -2.61 -6.71 7.23
C ARG A 95 -2.30 -7.38 5.89
N LEU A 96 -3.08 -7.05 4.86
CA LEU A 96 -2.88 -7.48 3.47
C LEU A 96 -3.02 -9.01 3.22
N LYS A 97 -3.53 -9.76 4.21
CA LYS A 97 -3.94 -11.16 4.03
C LYS A 97 -5.28 -11.30 3.31
N ASP A 98 -6.21 -10.40 3.61
CA ASP A 98 -7.48 -10.24 2.91
C ASP A 98 -7.23 -9.63 1.52
N ASP A 99 -8.22 -9.66 0.63
CA ASP A 99 -8.20 -8.99 -0.69
C ASP A 99 -8.10 -7.45 -0.63
N LYS A 100 -7.71 -6.89 0.51
CA LYS A 100 -7.44 -5.47 0.71
C LYS A 100 -6.12 -5.11 0.03
N SER A 101 -6.16 -4.91 -1.28
CA SER A 101 -5.11 -4.19 -2.03
C SER A 101 -4.96 -2.76 -1.52
N TYR A 102 -3.78 -2.18 -1.70
CA TYR A 102 -3.60 -0.74 -1.54
C TYR A 102 -4.54 0.03 -2.48
N PRO A 103 -5.13 1.13 -2.02
CA PRO A 103 -5.96 1.97 -2.87
C PRO A 103 -5.12 2.69 -3.92
N TYR A 104 -5.72 2.85 -5.08
CA TYR A 104 -5.27 3.67 -6.19
C TYR A 104 -6.24 4.82 -6.35
N VAL A 105 -5.72 5.95 -6.81
CA VAL A 105 -6.54 6.99 -7.45
C VAL A 105 -6.69 6.58 -8.90
N VAL A 106 -7.89 6.67 -9.45
CA VAL A 106 -8.12 6.49 -10.88
C VAL A 106 -8.92 7.64 -11.44
N LEU A 107 -8.45 8.16 -12.57
CA LEU A 107 -9.19 9.08 -13.42
C LEU A 107 -9.77 8.29 -14.58
N ASP A 108 -11.07 8.47 -14.78
CA ASP A 108 -11.84 7.83 -15.83
C ASP A 108 -12.19 8.85 -16.91
N PHE A 109 -11.63 8.66 -18.10
CA PHE A 109 -11.75 9.56 -19.25
C PHE A 109 -12.80 9.07 -20.27
N SER A 110 -13.70 8.17 -19.88
CA SER A 110 -14.81 7.75 -20.74
C SER A 110 -15.79 8.88 -21.08
N HIS A 111 -15.78 9.96 -20.28
CA HIS A 111 -16.60 11.16 -20.47
C HIS A 111 -15.71 12.39 -20.71
N PRO A 112 -16.17 13.41 -21.47
CA PRO A 112 -15.48 14.71 -21.61
C PRO A 112 -15.15 15.43 -20.30
N PHE A 113 -15.86 15.08 -19.22
CA PHE A 113 -15.59 15.55 -17.86
C PHE A 113 -15.10 14.36 -17.04
N PRO A 114 -13.77 14.22 -16.84
CA PRO A 114 -13.19 13.04 -16.24
C PRO A 114 -13.76 12.77 -14.84
N LEU A 115 -13.97 11.49 -14.51
CA LEU A 115 -14.44 11.08 -13.20
C LEU A 115 -13.27 10.66 -12.32
N PHE A 116 -13.13 11.33 -11.18
CA PHE A 116 -12.22 10.92 -10.12
C PHE A 116 -12.86 9.84 -9.23
N ARG A 117 -12.14 8.76 -8.96
CA ARG A 117 -12.54 7.75 -7.97
C ARG A 117 -11.33 7.08 -7.33
N THR A 118 -11.53 6.46 -6.17
CA THR A 118 -10.54 5.58 -5.54
C THR A 118 -10.95 4.14 -5.68
N THR A 119 -10.04 3.26 -6.06
CA THR A 119 -10.30 1.82 -6.23
C THR A 119 -9.14 0.98 -5.71
N ARG A 120 -9.43 -0.25 -5.29
CA ARG A 120 -8.40 -1.26 -4.95
C ARG A 120 -8.22 -2.27 -6.08
N LYS A 121 -9.01 -2.18 -7.15
CA LYS A 121 -8.98 -3.04 -8.33
C LYS A 121 -8.44 -2.25 -9.52
N ILE A 122 -7.46 -2.82 -10.20
CA ILE A 122 -6.92 -2.29 -11.45
C ILE A 122 -7.63 -3.00 -12.60
N SER A 123 -8.02 -2.23 -13.61
CA SER A 123 -8.52 -2.71 -14.90
C SER A 123 -7.61 -2.19 -15.99
N ASN A 124 -7.46 -2.93 -17.08
CA ASN A 124 -6.59 -2.56 -18.21
C ASN A 124 -7.32 -1.74 -19.29
N GLU A 125 -8.44 -1.12 -18.93
CA GLU A 125 -9.23 -0.32 -19.86
C GLU A 125 -8.46 0.94 -20.29
N PRO A 126 -8.42 1.27 -21.60
CA PRO A 126 -7.58 2.34 -22.13
C PRO A 126 -8.02 3.74 -21.69
N HIS A 127 -9.27 3.92 -21.24
CA HIS A 127 -9.81 5.19 -20.74
C HIS A 127 -9.49 5.43 -19.25
N LEU A 128 -8.89 4.45 -18.57
CA LEU A 128 -8.53 4.55 -17.16
C LEU A 128 -7.07 4.93 -16.97
N ARG A 129 -6.81 5.84 -16.03
CA ARG A 129 -5.45 6.22 -15.61
C ARG A 129 -5.34 6.04 -14.11
N TYR A 130 -4.50 5.10 -13.70
CA TYR A 130 -4.27 4.75 -12.30
C TYR A 130 -3.02 5.43 -11.75
N PHE A 131 -3.13 5.94 -10.54
CA PHE A 131 -2.04 6.53 -9.77
C PHE A 131 -1.94 5.82 -8.42
N GLY A 132 -0.73 5.51 -7.98
CA GLY A 132 -0.45 4.76 -6.75
C GLY A 132 0.38 3.50 -7.02
N PRO A 133 0.32 2.49 -6.13
CA PRO A 133 -0.56 2.37 -4.95
C PRO A 133 -0.21 3.32 -3.81
N PHE A 134 -1.22 3.79 -3.09
CA PHE A 134 -1.02 4.64 -1.91
C PHE A 134 -1.01 3.81 -0.62
N SER A 135 0.07 3.90 0.16
CA SER A 135 0.18 3.22 1.46
C SER A 135 -0.65 3.87 2.59
N GLY A 136 -1.17 5.08 2.34
CA GLY A 136 -1.99 5.89 3.24
C GLY A 136 -2.29 7.25 2.58
N GLY A 137 -3.12 8.08 3.20
CA GLY A 137 -3.35 9.46 2.74
C GLY A 137 -4.18 9.62 1.47
N VAL A 138 -4.77 8.54 0.93
CA VAL A 138 -5.45 8.58 -0.38
C VAL A 138 -6.66 9.52 -0.39
N HIS A 139 -7.33 9.67 0.75
CA HIS A 139 -8.50 10.54 0.88
C HIS A 139 -8.11 12.02 0.95
N GLU A 140 -7.01 12.34 1.61
CA GLU A 140 -6.42 13.68 1.68
C GLU A 140 -5.93 14.11 0.29
N ILE A 141 -5.17 13.25 -0.38
CA ILE A 141 -4.70 13.47 -1.75
C ILE A 141 -5.89 13.64 -2.69
N GLY A 142 -6.90 12.77 -2.59
CA GLY A 142 -8.10 12.86 -3.41
C GLY A 142 -8.86 14.18 -3.23
N ARG A 143 -9.06 14.62 -1.98
CA ARG A 143 -9.69 15.93 -1.70
C ARG A 143 -8.87 17.08 -2.25
N PHE A 144 -7.55 17.04 -2.12
CA PHE A 144 -6.66 18.06 -2.67
C PHE A 144 -6.76 18.13 -4.20
N LEU A 145 -6.72 16.98 -4.89
CA LEU A 145 -6.84 16.91 -6.35
C LEU A 145 -8.19 17.42 -6.83
N LEU A 146 -9.28 16.96 -6.20
CA LEU A 146 -10.64 17.40 -6.53
C LEU A 146 -10.78 18.91 -6.38
N LYS A 147 -10.30 19.49 -5.27
CA LYS A 147 -10.40 20.94 -5.05
C LYS A 147 -9.52 21.75 -6.01
N THR A 148 -8.31 21.26 -6.32
CA THR A 148 -7.34 22.01 -7.13
C THR A 148 -7.71 22.00 -8.61
N PHE A 149 -8.15 20.85 -9.12
CA PHE A 149 -8.47 20.67 -10.54
C PHE A 149 -9.97 20.74 -10.84
N GLN A 150 -10.80 20.91 -9.80
CA GLN A 150 -12.25 21.01 -9.85
C GLN A 150 -12.93 19.88 -10.65
N ILE A 151 -12.43 18.66 -10.47
CA ILE A 151 -12.88 17.45 -11.19
C ILE A 151 -14.11 16.86 -10.49
N ARG A 152 -15.02 16.25 -11.25
CA ARG A 152 -16.19 15.54 -10.68
C ARG A 152 -15.83 14.20 -10.04
N ASP A 153 -16.55 13.87 -8.97
CA ASP A 153 -16.52 12.57 -8.27
C ASP A 153 -17.89 11.86 -8.28
N CYS A 154 -18.91 12.47 -8.92
CA CYS A 154 -20.25 11.92 -9.00
C CYS A 154 -20.34 10.79 -10.05
N SER A 155 -21.15 9.76 -9.78
CA SER A 155 -21.42 8.69 -10.75
C SER A 155 -22.14 9.22 -11.99
N ASP A 156 -22.02 8.53 -13.13
CA ASP A 156 -22.66 8.96 -14.38
C ASP A 156 -24.18 9.06 -14.28
N SER A 157 -24.80 8.15 -13.52
CA SER A 157 -26.24 8.23 -13.23
C SER A 157 -26.58 9.52 -12.48
N LYS A 158 -25.77 9.95 -11.50
CA LYS A 158 -25.98 11.23 -10.83
C LYS A 158 -25.70 12.39 -11.78
N PHE A 159 -24.66 12.31 -12.60
CA PHE A 159 -24.32 13.35 -13.57
C PHE A 159 -25.49 13.61 -14.54
N LYS A 160 -26.05 12.55 -15.14
CA LYS A 160 -27.12 12.67 -16.14
C LYS A 160 -28.46 13.17 -15.56
N ASN A 161 -28.76 12.82 -14.31
CA ASN A 161 -30.09 13.08 -13.71
C ASN A 161 -30.13 14.34 -12.83
N ARG A 162 -29.04 15.11 -12.75
CA ARG A 162 -29.00 16.32 -11.92
C ARG A 162 -29.71 17.47 -12.62
N THR A 163 -30.60 18.14 -11.89
CA THR A 163 -31.32 19.33 -12.35
C THR A 163 -30.85 20.62 -11.66
N ARG A 164 -30.02 20.50 -10.61
CA ARG A 164 -29.42 21.62 -9.88
C ARG A 164 -27.99 21.30 -9.45
N PRO A 165 -27.12 22.31 -9.26
CA PRO A 165 -25.78 22.12 -8.72
C PRO A 165 -25.79 21.35 -7.40
N CYS A 166 -24.73 20.60 -7.14
CA CYS A 166 -24.56 19.84 -5.91
C CYS A 166 -23.70 20.60 -4.89
N LEU A 167 -23.63 20.08 -3.66
CA LEU A 167 -22.80 20.63 -2.60
C LEU A 167 -21.34 20.84 -3.03
N ASN A 168 -20.77 19.92 -3.82
CA ASN A 168 -19.38 20.05 -4.28
C ASN A 168 -19.16 21.31 -5.12
N TYR A 169 -20.17 21.79 -5.85
CA TYR A 169 -20.10 23.08 -6.53
C TYR A 169 -20.20 24.24 -5.55
N GLU A 170 -21.17 24.20 -4.63
CA GLU A 170 -21.37 25.26 -3.62
C GLU A 170 -20.13 25.51 -2.75
N ILE A 171 -19.33 24.47 -2.49
CA ILE A 171 -18.08 24.57 -1.73
C ILE A 171 -16.81 24.68 -2.60
N GLY A 172 -16.96 24.88 -3.92
CA GLY A 172 -15.86 25.17 -4.85
C GLY A 172 -14.98 23.98 -5.25
N ILE A 173 -15.43 22.73 -5.04
CA ILE A 173 -14.73 21.50 -5.40
C ILE A 173 -15.02 21.03 -6.83
N CYS A 174 -16.15 21.44 -7.41
CA CYS A 174 -16.56 21.01 -8.76
C CYS A 174 -17.15 22.20 -9.51
N THR A 175 -16.99 22.22 -10.83
CA THR A 175 -17.54 23.26 -11.72
C THR A 175 -19.02 23.07 -12.08
N ALA A 176 -19.67 22.02 -11.54
CA ALA A 176 -21.04 21.62 -11.89
C ALA A 176 -21.34 21.41 -13.39
N PRO A 177 -20.49 20.69 -14.15
CA PRO A 177 -20.74 20.45 -15.57
C PRO A 177 -21.96 19.55 -15.86
N CYS A 178 -22.55 18.93 -14.82
CA CYS A 178 -23.78 18.15 -14.95
C CYS A 178 -25.05 18.99 -15.16
N VAL A 179 -24.96 20.31 -15.00
CA VAL A 179 -26.06 21.26 -15.23
C VAL A 179 -25.59 22.43 -16.09
N ASP A 180 -24.62 22.16 -16.98
CA ASP A 180 -24.05 23.11 -17.95
C ASP A 180 -23.40 24.36 -17.32
N TYR A 181 -22.96 24.25 -16.07
CA TYR A 181 -22.13 25.26 -15.41
C TYR A 181 -20.66 24.93 -15.65
N VAL A 182 -19.80 25.95 -15.66
CA VAL A 182 -18.34 25.80 -15.81
C VAL A 182 -17.63 26.72 -14.84
#